data_AF-A0A497P558-F1
#
_entry.id   AF-A0A497P558-F1
#
_cell.length_a   1.000
_cell.length_b   1.000
_cell.length_c   1.000
_cell.angle_alpha   90.00
_cell.angle_beta   90.00
_cell.angle_gamma   90.00
#
_symmetry.space_group_name_H-M   'P 1'
#
loop_
_entity.id
_entity.type
_entity.pdbx_description
1 polymer ?
#
loop_
_entity_poly.entity_id
_entity_poly.type
_entity_poly.pdbx_seq_one_letter_code
_entity_poly.pdbx_strand_id
1 'polypeptide(L)'
;MVVHGGRSVCNIDSEDGCRTKLAAEARVETIFSNWNKFGGWIAPAHWHRVVVYGDWRKHLKDLARLLRMDIFEEDYACSSSL
;
A
#
# COMPACT_ATOMS: atom_id res chain seq x y z
N MET A 1 -1.29 -4.08 9.64
CA MET A 1 -1.98 -3.48 8.47
C MET A 1 -1.02 -2.58 7.73
N VAL A 2 -0.76 -2.89 6.46
CA VAL A 2 0.06 -2.07 5.57
C VAL A 2 -0.87 -1.25 4.67
N VAL A 3 -0.62 0.05 4.55
CA VAL A 3 -1.45 0.98 3.77
C VAL A 3 -0.59 1.93 2.94
N HIS A 4 -1.04 2.24 1.72
CA HIS A 4 -0.59 3.38 0.94
C HIS A 4 -1.77 4.02 0.22
N GLY A 5 -1.57 5.24 -0.25
CA GLY A 5 -2.50 5.95 -1.13
C GLY A 5 -1.94 6.10 -2.53
N GLY A 6 -2.84 6.30 -3.47
CA GLY A 6 -2.54 6.65 -4.85
C GLY A 6 -3.80 7.21 -5.52
N ARG A 7 -3.60 7.90 -6.64
CA ARG A 7 -4.68 8.41 -7.47
C ARG A 7 -4.80 7.50 -8.69
N SER A 8 -5.93 6.79 -8.83
CA SER A 8 -6.25 6.05 -10.05
C SER A 8 -6.30 7.00 -11.25
N VAL A 9 -5.62 6.65 -12.34
CA VAL A 9 -5.54 7.49 -13.55
C VAL A 9 -6.36 6.88 -14.68
N CYS A 10 -6.12 5.61 -14.99
CA CYS A 10 -6.80 4.89 -16.07
C CYS A 10 -6.64 3.39 -15.89
N ASN A 11 -7.30 2.62 -16.77
CA ASN A 11 -6.90 1.24 -17.00
C ASN A 11 -5.90 1.21 -18.17
N ILE A 12 -4.84 0.42 -18.03
CA ILE A 12 -3.86 0.20 -19.08
C ILE A 12 -4.42 -0.86 -20.04
N ASP A 13 -4.59 -0.46 -21.29
CA ASP A 13 -4.92 -1.38 -22.37
C ASP A 13 -3.61 -1.98 -22.91
N SER A 14 -3.37 -3.24 -22.58
CA SER A 14 -2.18 -4.00 -22.99
C SER A 14 -2.55 -5.47 -23.08
N GLU A 15 -1.96 -6.17 -24.05
CA GLU A 15 -2.15 -7.61 -24.26
C GLU A 15 -1.40 -8.47 -23.22
N ASP A 16 -0.53 -7.88 -22.39
CA ASP A 16 0.33 -8.62 -21.45
C ASP A 16 -0.45 -9.18 -20.25
N GLY A 17 -0.94 -10.41 -20.37
CA GLY A 17 -1.78 -11.03 -19.36
C GLY A 17 -3.22 -10.52 -19.44
N CYS A 18 -4.15 -11.44 -19.71
CA CYS A 18 -5.57 -11.19 -19.89
C CYS A 18 -6.25 -10.79 -18.56
N ARG A 19 -6.12 -9.52 -18.17
CA ARG A 19 -6.68 -8.96 -16.93
C ARG A 19 -6.85 -7.44 -17.02
N THR A 20 -7.77 -6.91 -16.23
CA THR A 20 -7.88 -5.46 -15.99
C THR A 20 -6.65 -4.96 -15.24
N LYS A 21 -6.02 -3.90 -15.76
CA LYS A 21 -4.78 -3.32 -15.22
C LYS A 21 -5.04 -1.89 -14.78
N LEU A 22 -5.15 -1.64 -13.48
CA LEU A 22 -5.33 -0.31 -12.94
C LEU A 22 -3.98 0.43 -12.89
N ALA A 23 -3.87 1.58 -13.56
CA ALA A 23 -2.76 2.52 -13.39
C ALA A 23 -3.09 3.53 -12.28
N ALA A 24 -2.11 3.80 -11.43
CA ALA A 24 -2.22 4.81 -10.38
C ALA A 24 -0.94 5.64 -10.26
N GLU A 25 -1.10 6.94 -10.04
CA GLU A 25 -0.04 7.82 -9.56
C GLU A 25 0.10 7.67 -8.05
N ALA A 26 1.32 7.43 -7.58
CA ALA A 26 1.62 7.28 -6.17
C ALA A 26 3.06 7.70 -5.88
N ARG A 27 3.45 7.70 -4.60
CA ARG A 27 4.85 7.84 -4.18
C ARG A 27 5.60 6.51 -4.40
N VAL A 28 5.72 6.11 -5.67
CA VAL A 28 6.19 4.77 -6.08
C VAL A 28 7.56 4.45 -5.49
N GLU A 29 8.52 5.37 -5.57
CA GLU A 29 9.86 5.18 -4.99
C GLU A 29 9.80 4.94 -3.48
N THR A 30 8.99 5.71 -2.75
CA THR A 30 8.82 5.52 -1.30
C THR A 30 8.18 4.18 -0.99
N ILE A 31 7.08 3.84 -1.67
CA ILE A 31 6.37 2.56 -1.52
C ILE A 31 7.32 1.39 -1.79
N PHE A 32 8.04 1.44 -2.91
CA PHE A 32 8.98 0.38 -3.29
C PHE A 32 10.14 0.27 -2.31
N SER A 33 10.70 1.40 -1.87
CA SER A 33 11.75 1.41 -0.86
C SER A 33 11.28 0.83 0.48
N ASN A 34 9.99 0.99 0.81
CA ASN A 34 9.38 0.52 2.05
C ASN A 34 8.76 -0.88 1.93
N TRP A 35 8.70 -1.42 0.72
CA TRP A 35 8.08 -2.70 0.43
C TRP A 35 8.74 -3.81 1.25
N ASN A 36 7.94 -4.51 2.04
CA ASN A 36 8.38 -5.61 2.92
C ASN A 36 9.49 -5.24 3.93
N LYS A 37 9.66 -3.95 4.30
CA LYS A 37 10.66 -3.55 5.31
C LYS A 37 10.37 -4.03 6.74
N PHE A 38 9.11 -4.27 7.07
CA PHE A 38 8.68 -4.77 8.39
C PHE A 38 8.23 -6.21 8.27
N GLY A 39 8.38 -7.03 9.32
CA GLY A 39 8.01 -8.45 9.36
C GLY A 39 9.24 -9.35 9.55
N GLY A 40 9.21 -10.22 10.55
CA GLY A 40 10.25 -11.23 10.79
C GLY A 40 10.28 -12.30 9.68
N TRP A 41 10.04 -13.57 10.00
CA TRP A 41 10.06 -14.66 9.00
C TRP A 41 8.95 -14.56 7.92
N ILE A 42 7.95 -13.71 8.11
CA ILE A 42 6.83 -13.47 7.17
C ILE A 42 6.73 -11.99 6.87
N ALA A 43 6.79 -11.64 5.59
CA ALA A 43 6.49 -10.30 5.11
C ALA A 43 4.99 -9.97 5.27
N PRO A 44 4.61 -8.84 5.90
CA PRO A 44 3.27 -8.52 6.38
C PRO A 44 2.31 -8.12 5.28
N ALA A 45 2.81 -7.88 4.06
CA ALA A 45 2.00 -7.39 2.96
C ALA A 45 2.05 -8.32 1.72
N HIS A 46 3.13 -9.10 1.53
CA HIS A 46 3.30 -10.03 0.40
C HIS A 46 2.92 -9.38 -0.95
N TRP A 47 2.61 -10.16 -2.00
CA TRP A 47 2.30 -9.63 -3.34
C TRP A 47 0.85 -9.20 -3.52
N HIS A 48 -0.06 -9.64 -2.65
CA HIS A 48 -1.49 -9.37 -2.78
C HIS A 48 -1.89 -8.12 -1.99
N ARG A 49 -2.67 -7.25 -2.62
CA ARG A 49 -3.19 -6.01 -2.03
C ARG A 49 -4.69 -5.91 -2.29
N VAL A 50 -5.39 -5.22 -1.40
CA VAL A 50 -6.79 -4.84 -1.58
C VAL A 50 -6.82 -3.37 -2.00
N VAL A 51 -7.48 -3.07 -3.12
CA VAL A 51 -7.67 -1.71 -3.61
C VAL A 51 -9.09 -1.26 -3.30
N VAL A 52 -9.24 -0.10 -2.67
CA VAL A 52 -10.53 0.54 -2.37
C VAL A 52 -10.54 1.98 -2.89
N TYR A 53 -11.64 2.39 -3.50
CA TYR A 53 -11.81 3.78 -3.98
C TYR A 53 -12.17 4.73 -2.84
N GLY A 54 -11.52 5.89 -2.81
CA GLY A 54 -11.69 6.94 -1.80
C GLY A 54 -10.54 7.02 -0.80
N ASP A 55 -10.46 8.13 -0.04
CA ASP A 55 -9.49 8.27 1.03
C ASP A 55 -10.02 7.67 2.34
N TRP A 56 -9.66 6.41 2.57
CA TRP A 56 -10.05 5.65 3.76
C TRP A 56 -8.92 5.51 4.78
N ARG A 57 -7.79 6.20 4.60
CA ARG A 57 -6.59 6.00 5.43
C ARG A 57 -6.88 6.10 6.92
N LYS A 58 -7.58 7.15 7.34
CA LYS A 58 -7.94 7.36 8.75
C LYS A 58 -8.77 6.18 9.29
N HIS A 59 -9.80 5.78 8.57
CA HIS A 59 -10.71 4.70 8.96
C HIS A 59 -9.99 3.35 9.05
N LEU A 60 -9.12 3.05 8.09
CA LEU A 60 -8.32 1.83 8.10
C LEU A 60 -7.33 1.80 9.29
N LYS A 61 -6.71 2.94 9.60
CA LYS A 61 -5.85 3.09 10.78
C LYS A 61 -6.62 2.92 12.09
N ASP A 62 -7.81 3.51 12.18
CA ASP A 62 -8.66 3.38 13.36
C ASP A 62 -9.12 1.92 13.54
N LEU A 63 -9.50 1.23 12.45
CA LEU A 63 -9.81 -0.20 12.46
C LEU A 63 -8.60 -1.04 12.91
N ALA A 64 -7.42 -0.80 12.36
CA ALA A 64 -6.21 -1.52 12.75
C ALA A 64 -5.89 -1.36 14.24
N ARG A 65 -6.08 -0.16 14.81
CA ARG A 65 -5.93 0.08 16.26
C ARG A 65 -6.94 -0.72 17.08
N LEU A 66 -8.21 -0.72 16.67
CA LEU A 66 -9.27 -1.50 17.33
C LEU A 66 -8.95 -3.00 17.31
N LEU A 67 -8.39 -3.49 16.20
CA LEU A 67 -7.95 -4.87 16.03
C LEU A 67 -6.58 -5.17 16.65
N ARG A 68 -5.94 -4.20 17.30
CA ARG A 68 -4.59 -4.32 17.90
C ARG A 68 -3.53 -4.78 16.91
N MET A 69 -3.61 -4.30 15.67
CA MET A 69 -2.62 -4.56 14.62
C MET A 69 -1.62 -3.41 14.52
N ASP A 70 -0.35 -3.75 14.27
CA ASP A 70 0.64 -2.75 13.87
C ASP A 70 0.22 -2.07 12.57
N ILE A 71 0.55 -0.80 12.41
CA ILE A 71 0.22 -0.01 11.23
C ILE A 71 1.52 0.40 10.55
N PHE A 72 1.60 0.18 9.24
CA PHE A 72 2.72 0.63 8.44
C PHE A 72 2.21 1.39 7.21
N GLU A 73 2.65 2.64 7.07
CA GLU A 73 2.27 3.52 5.96
C GLU A 73 3.40 3.54 4.94
N GLU A 74 3.33 2.70 3.90
CA GLU A 74 4.46 2.45 3.01
C GLU A 74 4.76 3.62 2.06
N ASP A 75 3.85 4.59 1.92
CA ASP A 75 4.01 5.82 1.13
C ASP A 75 4.47 7.06 1.92
N TYR A 76 4.81 6.88 3.19
CA TYR A 76 5.48 7.90 3.99
C TYR A 76 6.98 7.61 4.06
N ALA A 77 7.78 8.67 3.99
CA ALA A 77 9.21 8.53 4.24
C ALA A 77 9.40 7.95 5.64
N CYS A 78 10.20 6.90 5.76
CA CYS A 78 10.61 6.42 7.06
C CYS A 78 11.40 7.56 7.70
N SER A 79 10.87 8.19 8.75
CA SER A 79 11.64 9.17 9.51
C SER A 79 12.83 8.42 10.07
N SER A 80 14.04 8.71 9.58
CA SER A 80 15.25 8.34 10.28
C SER A 80 15.17 9.02 11.64
N SER A 81 14.79 8.29 12.66
CA SER A 81 15.08 8.67 14.04
C SER A 81 16.60 8.81 14.12
N LEU A 82 17.04 10.07 14.18
CA LEU A 82 18.41 10.47 14.53
C LEU A 82 18.79 9.89 15.89
#